data_AF-A0A6G1S073-F1
#
_entry.id   AF-A0A6G1S073-F1
#
_cell.length_a   1.000
_cell.length_b   1.000
_cell.length_c   1.000
_cell.angle_alpha   90.00
_cell.angle_beta   90.00
_cell.angle_gamma   90.00
#
_symmetry.space_group_name_H-M   'P 1'
#
loop_
_entity.id
_entity.type
_entity.pdbx_description
1 polymer ?
#
loop_
_entity_poly.entity_id
_entity_poly.type
_entity_poly.pdbx_seq_one_letter_code
_entity_poly.pdbx_strand_id
1 'polypeptide(L)'
;MKKLQPTVRTYVENRPKYAGYSFEKLFPDVLFPADSEHNKLKASQARDLLSKMLVIDASKRISVDEALQHPYINVWYDPSEAEAPPPKIPDKQLDEREHTIEEWKELIYKEVMDLEERTKNGVIRGQPAPLAQVQQ
;
A
#
# COMPACT_ATOMS: atom_id res chain seq x y z
N MET A 1 -9.25 7.72 21.56
CA MET A 1 -9.46 8.96 20.78
C MET A 1 -8.53 10.12 21.17
N LYS A 2 -7.45 9.90 21.93
CA LYS A 2 -6.55 10.99 22.39
C LYS A 2 -5.60 11.55 21.32
N LYS A 3 -5.51 10.90 20.15
CA LYS A 3 -4.61 11.29 19.05
C LYS A 3 -5.21 12.36 18.12
N LEU A 4 -6.52 12.62 18.17
CA LEU A 4 -7.17 13.62 17.32
C LEU A 4 -6.94 15.03 17.88
N GLN A 5 -6.70 15.99 17.00
CA GLN A 5 -6.70 17.43 17.34
C GLN A 5 -8.05 17.85 17.93
N PRO A 6 -8.09 18.87 18.82
CA PRO A 6 -9.31 19.22 19.56
C PRO A 6 -10.54 19.46 18.68
N THR A 7 -10.43 20.29 17.63
CA THR A 7 -11.55 20.61 16.73
C THR A 7 -12.08 19.37 16.01
N VAL A 8 -11.17 18.51 15.52
CA VAL A 8 -11.53 17.25 14.84
C VAL A 8 -12.18 16.27 15.82
N ARG A 9 -11.64 16.17 17.04
CA ARG A 9 -12.19 15.30 18.09
C ARG A 9 -13.64 15.68 18.41
N THR A 10 -13.90 16.96 18.68
CA THR A 10 -15.25 17.45 18.98
C THR A 10 -16.22 17.12 17.85
N TYR A 11 -15.80 17.32 16.60
CA TYR A 11 -16.62 16.96 15.45
C TYR A 11 -16.95 15.47 15.39
N VAL A 12 -15.95 14.60 15.56
CA VAL A 12 -16.11 13.14 15.50
C VAL A 12 -16.97 12.63 16.66
N GLU A 13 -16.77 13.15 17.88
CA GLU A 13 -17.51 12.73 19.08
C GLU A 13 -18.99 13.15 19.03
N ASN A 14 -19.33 14.21 18.29
CA ASN A 14 -20.70 14.69 18.11
C ASN A 14 -21.45 14.01 16.95
N ARG A 15 -20.83 13.08 16.21
CA ARG A 15 -21.54 12.28 15.20
C ARG A 15 -22.40 11.19 15.88
N PRO A 16 -23.47 10.71 15.20
CA PRO A 16 -24.21 9.56 15.68
C PRO A 16 -23.30 8.36 15.94
N LYS A 17 -23.55 7.64 17.03
CA LYS A 17 -22.77 6.45 17.39
C LYS A 17 -23.30 5.24 16.63
N TYR A 18 -22.43 4.60 15.85
CA TYR A 18 -22.72 3.37 15.13
C TYR A 18 -21.96 2.22 15.78
N ALA A 19 -22.64 1.09 16.04
CA ALA A 19 -22.01 -0.11 16.63
C ALA A 19 -21.13 -0.88 15.62
N GLY A 20 -21.16 -0.50 14.33
CA GLY A 20 -20.53 -1.25 13.25
C GLY A 20 -21.33 -2.49 12.85
N TYR A 21 -20.83 -3.22 11.85
CA TYR A 21 -21.34 -4.52 11.43
C TYR A 21 -20.21 -5.54 11.56
N SER A 22 -20.57 -6.82 11.76
CA SER A 22 -19.58 -7.89 11.70
C SER A 22 -19.04 -8.05 10.27
N PHE A 23 -17.85 -8.61 10.12
CA PHE A 23 -17.24 -8.81 8.81
C PHE A 23 -17.99 -9.83 7.95
N GLU A 24 -18.73 -10.76 8.56
CA GLU A 24 -19.63 -11.68 7.85
C GLU A 24 -20.83 -10.95 7.25
N LYS A 25 -21.30 -9.90 7.92
CA LYS A 25 -22.39 -9.07 7.39
C LYS A 25 -21.90 -8.08 6.34
N LEU A 26 -20.69 -7.55 6.49
CA LEU A 26 -20.05 -6.66 5.50
C LEU A 26 -19.64 -7.43 4.24
N PHE A 27 -19.09 -8.63 4.42
CA PHE A 27 -18.57 -9.49 3.36
C PHE A 27 -19.19 -10.90 3.49
N PRO A 28 -20.47 -11.08 3.11
CA PRO A 28 -21.15 -12.37 3.20
C PRO A 28 -20.57 -13.41 2.22
N ASP A 29 -20.79 -14.69 2.52
CA ASP A 29 -20.23 -15.82 1.74
C ASP A 29 -20.65 -15.79 0.26
N VAL A 30 -21.81 -15.22 -0.07
CA VAL A 30 -22.30 -15.07 -1.45
C VAL A 30 -21.37 -14.22 -2.34
N LEU A 31 -20.51 -13.38 -1.72
CA LEU A 31 -19.52 -12.58 -2.45
C LEU A 31 -18.23 -13.34 -2.76
N PHE A 32 -18.07 -14.54 -2.22
CA PHE A 32 -16.88 -15.37 -2.40
C PHE A 32 -17.21 -16.63 -3.22
N PRO A 33 -16.25 -17.15 -4.01
CA PRO A 33 -16.39 -18.47 -4.61
C PRO A 33 -16.59 -19.54 -3.52
N ALA A 34 -17.63 -20.36 -3.64
CA ALA A 34 -18.01 -21.37 -2.64
C ALA A 34 -18.25 -22.77 -3.26
N ASP A 35 -17.74 -22.97 -4.47
CA ASP A 35 -17.82 -24.19 -5.27
C ASP A 35 -17.01 -25.37 -4.71
N SER A 36 -16.09 -25.12 -3.78
CA SER A 36 -15.29 -26.16 -3.12
C SER A 36 -15.00 -25.83 -1.64
N GLU A 37 -14.69 -26.86 -0.84
CA GLU A 37 -14.24 -26.68 0.55
C GLU A 37 -12.95 -25.85 0.64
N HIS A 38 -12.06 -25.97 -0.36
CA HIS A 38 -10.88 -25.12 -0.49
C HIS A 38 -11.27 -23.64 -0.63
N ASN A 39 -12.26 -23.32 -1.47
CA ASN A 39 -12.69 -21.94 -1.69
C ASN A 39 -13.45 -21.36 -0.49
N LYS A 40 -14.19 -22.20 0.27
CA LYS A 40 -14.76 -21.81 1.56
C LYS A 40 -13.70 -21.45 2.60
N LEU A 41 -12.63 -22.24 2.70
CA LEU A 41 -11.50 -21.91 3.59
C LEU A 41 -10.85 -20.58 3.17
N LYS A 42 -10.67 -20.36 1.86
CA LYS A 42 -10.14 -19.10 1.33
C LYS A 42 -11.05 -17.90 1.59
N ALA A 43 -12.37 -18.05 1.50
CA ALA A 43 -13.33 -17.01 1.86
C ALA A 43 -13.19 -16.60 3.33
N SER A 44 -13.06 -17.58 4.24
CA SER A 44 -12.83 -17.31 5.67
C SER A 44 -11.49 -16.59 5.90
N GLN A 45 -10.42 -17.02 5.24
CA GLN A 45 -9.10 -16.40 5.36
C GLN A 45 -9.10 -14.96 4.78
N ALA A 46 -9.78 -14.73 3.66
CA ALA A 46 -9.90 -13.40 3.06
C ALA A 46 -10.62 -12.42 3.99
N ARG A 47 -11.74 -12.87 4.58
CA ARG A 47 -12.53 -12.09 5.53
C ARG A 47 -11.74 -11.77 6.80
N ASP A 48 -10.99 -12.74 7.32
CA ASP A 48 -10.12 -12.54 8.49
C ASP A 48 -9.06 -11.47 8.20
N LEU A 49 -8.39 -11.52 7.04
CA LEU A 49 -7.42 -10.50 6.64
C LEU A 49 -8.08 -9.11 6.53
N LEU A 50 -9.24 -9.01 5.88
CA LEU A 50 -10.00 -7.76 5.79
C LEU A 50 -10.35 -7.21 7.18
N SER A 51 -10.66 -8.08 8.14
CA SER A 51 -10.96 -7.67 9.52
C SER A 51 -9.78 -7.03 10.24
N LYS A 52 -8.56 -7.47 9.90
CA LYS A 52 -7.31 -6.97 10.46
C LYS A 52 -6.80 -5.72 9.73
N MET A 53 -7.15 -5.55 8.44
CA MET A 53 -6.77 -4.39 7.63
C MET A 53 -7.74 -3.20 7.79
N LEU A 54 -9.05 -3.45 7.80
CA LEU A 54 -10.10 -2.42 7.85
C LEU A 54 -10.37 -1.94 9.29
N VAL A 55 -9.29 -1.63 10.01
CA VAL A 55 -9.31 -1.16 11.40
C VAL A 55 -9.05 0.34 11.43
N ILE A 56 -9.99 1.12 11.98
CA ILE A 56 -9.89 2.59 12.03
C ILE A 56 -8.68 3.06 12.84
N ASP A 57 -8.41 2.43 13.99
CA ASP A 57 -7.24 2.74 14.81
C ASP A 57 -5.99 2.08 14.22
N ALA A 58 -5.10 2.89 13.63
CA ALA A 58 -3.87 2.40 13.03
C ALA A 58 -2.97 1.62 14.00
N SER A 59 -3.05 1.87 15.32
CA SER A 59 -2.26 1.11 16.30
C SER A 59 -2.76 -0.31 16.56
N LYS A 60 -3.95 -0.64 16.06
CA LYS A 60 -4.54 -1.99 16.11
C LYS A 60 -4.63 -2.64 14.73
N ARG A 61 -4.26 -1.90 13.68
CA ARG A 61 -4.29 -2.38 12.30
C ARG A 61 -3.06 -3.25 12.07
N ILE A 62 -3.25 -4.36 11.35
CA ILE A 62 -2.15 -5.25 10.96
C ILE A 62 -1.04 -4.49 10.23
N SER A 63 0.21 -4.85 10.50
CA SER A 63 1.35 -4.31 9.77
C SER A 63 1.46 -4.90 8.36
N VAL A 64 2.32 -4.31 7.53
CA VAL A 64 2.59 -4.86 6.18
C VAL A 64 3.21 -6.25 6.30
N ASP A 65 4.20 -6.42 7.17
CA ASP A 65 4.90 -7.70 7.36
C ASP A 65 3.95 -8.79 7.89
N GLU A 66 3.10 -8.45 8.85
CA GLU A 66 2.08 -9.38 9.37
C GLU A 66 1.05 -9.77 8.29
N ALA A 67 0.69 -8.83 7.39
CA ALA A 67 -0.21 -9.11 6.29
C ALA A 67 0.42 -10.03 5.23
N LEU A 68 1.71 -9.86 4.94
CA LEU A 68 2.47 -10.76 4.06
C LEU A 68 2.52 -12.19 4.61
N GLN A 69 2.66 -12.33 5.94
CA GLN A 69 2.65 -13.63 6.63
C GLN A 69 1.25 -14.22 6.82
N HIS A 70 0.19 -13.51 6.43
CA HIS A 70 -1.19 -13.99 6.60
C HIS A 70 -1.45 -15.23 5.73
N PRO A 71 -2.14 -16.29 6.21
CA PRO A 71 -2.39 -17.52 5.45
C PRO A 71 -3.06 -17.32 4.08
N TYR A 72 -3.76 -16.20 3.91
CA TYR A 72 -4.36 -15.81 2.64
C TYR A 72 -3.32 -15.34 1.60
N ILE A 73 -2.28 -14.62 2.03
CA ILE A 73 -1.25 -14.00 1.17
C ILE A 73 0.02 -14.85 1.09
N ASN A 74 0.41 -15.48 2.20
CA ASN A 74 1.69 -16.17 2.37
C ASN A 74 1.95 -17.31 1.35
N VAL A 75 0.91 -17.78 0.65
CA VAL A 75 1.07 -18.73 -0.46
C VAL A 75 1.89 -18.16 -1.64
N TRP A 76 2.05 -16.83 -1.70
CA TRP A 76 2.83 -16.10 -2.69
C TRP A 76 4.10 -15.47 -2.10
N TYR A 77 4.47 -15.80 -0.85
CA TYR A 77 5.62 -15.16 -0.22
C TYR A 77 6.93 -15.62 -0.86
N ASP A 78 7.64 -14.67 -1.47
CA ASP A 78 9.01 -14.82 -1.92
C ASP A 78 9.89 -13.75 -1.24
N PRO A 79 10.90 -14.12 -0.42
CA PRO A 79 11.80 -13.16 0.22
C PRO A 79 12.51 -12.24 -0.78
N SER A 80 12.81 -12.73 -1.99
CA SER A 80 13.49 -11.93 -3.01
C SER A 80 12.62 -10.81 -3.57
N GLU A 81 11.30 -10.96 -3.51
CA GLU A 81 10.32 -9.93 -3.88
C GLU A 81 9.94 -9.06 -2.68
N ALA A 82 9.66 -9.68 -1.53
CA ALA A 82 9.15 -8.99 -0.35
C ALA A 82 10.22 -8.20 0.41
N GLU A 83 11.46 -8.68 0.42
CA GLU A 83 12.59 -8.10 1.16
C GLU A 83 13.64 -7.50 0.22
N ALA A 84 13.24 -7.19 -1.03
CA ALA A 84 14.11 -6.53 -1.99
C ALA A 84 14.66 -5.21 -1.39
N PRO A 85 15.97 -4.93 -1.54
CA PRO A 85 16.55 -3.71 -1.00
C PRO A 85 15.86 -2.49 -1.60
N PRO A 86 15.52 -1.47 -0.80
CA PRO A 86 14.86 -0.29 -1.32
C PRO A 86 15.76 0.39 -2.35
N PRO A 87 15.18 1.04 -3.37
CA PRO A 87 15.96 1.90 -4.25
C PRO A 87 16.63 3.00 -3.42
N LYS A 88 17.69 3.60 -3.97
CA LYS A 88 18.34 4.75 -3.34
C LYS A 88 17.29 5.84 -3.13
N ILE A 89 16.89 6.05 -1.88
CA ILE A 89 15.88 7.04 -1.52
C ILE A 89 16.51 8.42 -1.78
N PRO A 90 15.90 9.27 -2.64
CA PRO A 90 16.32 10.66 -2.75
C PRO A 90 16.26 11.32 -1.37
N ASP A 91 17.12 12.31 -1.13
CA ASP A 91 17.25 12.95 0.18
C ASP A 91 15.88 13.45 0.67
N LYS A 92 15.32 12.82 1.72
CA LYS A 92 14.02 13.20 2.30
C LYS A 92 14.00 14.65 2.76
N GLN A 93 15.17 15.24 3.01
CA GLN A 93 15.27 16.66 3.32
C GLN A 93 14.87 17.57 2.16
N LEU A 94 14.82 17.06 0.92
CA LEU A 94 14.34 17.83 -0.22
C LEU A 94 12.84 18.11 -0.11
N ASP A 95 12.06 17.13 0.34
CA ASP A 95 10.59 17.23 0.46
C ASP A 95 10.14 17.96 1.73
N GLU A 96 10.93 17.89 2.80
CA GLU A 96 10.64 18.57 4.07
C GLU A 96 11.01 20.06 4.06
N ARG A 97 11.74 20.52 3.03
CA ARG A 97 12.09 21.93 2.84
C ARG A 97 11.04 22.62 2.00
N GLU A 98 10.64 23.82 2.43
CA GLU A 98 9.89 24.72 1.58
C GLU A 98 10.83 25.31 0.53
N HIS A 99 10.46 25.22 -0.74
CA HIS A 99 11.15 25.86 -1.86
C HIS A 99 10.20 26.83 -2.57
N THR A 100 10.74 27.90 -3.09
CA THR A 100 10.05 28.82 -4.00
C THR A 100 9.73 28.12 -5.34
N ILE A 101 8.86 28.74 -6.15
CA ILE A 101 8.50 28.20 -7.47
C ILE A 101 9.74 28.12 -8.36
N GLU A 102 10.62 29.12 -8.30
CA GLU A 102 11.87 29.18 -9.04
C GLU A 102 12.84 28.06 -8.64
N GLU A 103 13.01 27.82 -7.33
CA GLU A 103 13.84 26.72 -6.82
C GLU A 103 13.26 25.35 -7.21
N TRP A 104 11.95 25.16 -7.14
CA TRP A 104 11.29 23.94 -7.63
C TRP A 104 11.52 23.73 -9.12
N LYS A 105 11.43 24.79 -9.93
CA LYS A 105 11.68 24.72 -11.37
C LYS A 105 13.11 24.26 -11.65
N GLU A 106 14.09 24.77 -10.93
CA GLU A 106 15.49 24.38 -11.06
C GLU A 106 15.73 22.93 -10.61
N LEU A 107 15.20 22.53 -9.46
CA LEU A 107 15.32 21.17 -8.93
C LEU A 107 14.71 20.12 -9.87
N ILE A 108 13.50 20.37 -10.36
CA ILE A 108 12.82 19.48 -11.30
C ILE A 108 13.58 19.43 -12.62
N TYR A 109 14.01 20.58 -13.17
CA TYR A 109 14.76 20.60 -14.42
C TYR A 109 16.07 19.82 -14.30
N LYS A 110 16.80 19.97 -13.18
CA LYS A 110 18.01 19.22 -12.91
C LYS A 110 17.76 17.71 -12.86
N GLU A 111 16.72 17.25 -12.15
CA GLU A 111 16.41 15.82 -12.08
C GLU A 111 16.05 15.25 -13.47
N VAL A 112 15.32 16.01 -14.30
CA VAL A 112 15.03 15.59 -15.68
C VAL A 112 16.31 15.43 -16.50
N MET A 113 17.25 16.38 -16.41
CA MET A 113 18.54 16.29 -17.10
C MET A 113 19.38 15.11 -16.58
N ASP A 114 19.47 14.93 -15.26
CA ASP A 114 20.19 13.80 -14.65
C ASP A 114 19.61 12.45 -15.08
N LEU A 115 18.28 12.34 -15.21
CA LEU A 115 17.59 11.15 -15.72
C LEU A 115 17.85 10.91 -17.20
N GLU A 116 17.85 11.96 -18.02
CA GLU A 116 18.23 11.87 -19.44
C GLU A 116 19.67 11.40 -19.63
N GLU A 117 20.61 11.85 -18.78
CA GLU A 117 21.99 11.40 -18.85
C GLU A 117 22.14 9.93 -18.42
N ARG A 118 21.45 9.51 -17.36
CA ARG A 118 21.43 8.10 -16.92
C ARG A 118 20.86 7.17 -17.99
N THR A 119 19.79 7.60 -18.67
CA THR A 119 19.15 6.83 -19.75
C THR A 119 20.02 6.77 -21.01
N LYS A 120 20.67 7.88 -21.42
CA LYS A 120 21.61 7.92 -22.55
C LYS A 120 22.85 7.04 -22.32
N ASN A 121 23.32 6.94 -21.08
CA ASN A 121 24.50 6.14 -20.71
C ASN A 121 24.19 4.65 -20.48
N GLY A 122 22.96 4.18 -20.73
CA GLY A 122 22.58 2.76 -20.64
C GLY A 122 22.58 2.18 -19.22
N VAL A 123 22.66 3.02 -18.18
CA VAL A 123 22.67 2.58 -16.78
C VAL A 123 21.23 2.57 -16.25
N ILE A 124 20.39 1.70 -16.78
CA ILE A 124 19.14 1.31 -16.09
C ILE A 124 19.35 -0.08 -15.50
N ARG A 125 19.83 -0.14 -14.27
CA ARG A 125 19.58 -1.32 -13.41
C ARG A 125 18.16 -1.17 -12.86
N GLY A 126 17.20 -1.91 -13.40
CA GLY A 126 15.91 -2.13 -12.76
C GLY A 126 14.63 -1.93 -13.57
N GLN A 127 14.67 -1.64 -14.88
CA GLN A 127 13.46 -1.77 -15.71
C GLN A 127 13.32 -3.23 -16.17
N PRO A 128 12.21 -3.94 -15.88
CA PRO A 128 11.87 -5.11 -16.65
C PRO A 128 11.68 -4.69 -18.11
N ALA A 129 12.23 -5.47 -19.04
CA ALA A 129 12.11 -5.21 -20.46
C ALA A 129 10.64 -5.02 -20.86
N PRO A 130 10.31 -4.10 -21.79
CA PRO A 130 8.95 -4.03 -22.32
C PRO A 130 8.64 -5.39 -22.95
N LEU A 131 7.54 -6.01 -22.51
CA LEU A 131 7.04 -7.27 -23.04
C LEU A 131 6.98 -7.16 -24.57
N ALA A 132 7.89 -7.86 -25.24
CA ALA A 132 7.90 -7.95 -26.69
C ALA A 132 6.52 -8.44 -27.14
N GLN A 133 5.92 -7.68 -28.06
CA GLN A 133 4.66 -8.06 -28.70
C GLN A 133 4.82 -9.45 -29.29
N VAL A 134 4.04 -10.41 -28.77
CA VAL A 134 3.89 -11.73 -29.37
C VAL A 134 3.16 -11.51 -30.69
N GLN A 135 3.93 -11.58 -31.77
CA GLN A 135 3.42 -11.59 -33.13
C GLN A 135 2.66 -12.90 -33.36
N GLN A 136 1.44 -12.79 -33.88
CA GLN A 136 0.59 -13.92 -34.28
C GLN A 136 1.24 -14.73 -35.40
#